data_AF-K0UCF1-F1
#
_entry.id   AF-K0UCF1-F1
#
_cell.length_a   1.000
_cell.length_b   1.000
_cell.length_c   1.000
_cell.angle_alpha   90.00
_cell.angle_beta   90.00
_cell.angle_gamma   90.00
#
_symmetry.space_group_name_H-M   'P 1'
#
loop_
_entity.id
_entity.type
_entity.pdbx_description
1 polymer ?
#
loop_
_entity_poly.entity_id
_entity_poly.type
_entity_poly.pdbx_seq_one_letter_code
_entity_poly.pdbx_strand_id
1 'polypeptide(L)' 'NENTNRLLRFWFEKGTDLSRYTKADLKSVQDKLNTRPRPTLDYDTPAQRLAALINQAA' A
#
# COMPACT_ATOMS: atom_id res chain seq x y z
N ASN A 1 10.67 -0.74 0.48
CA ASN A 1 10.74 -1.64 -0.70
C ASN A 1 10.39 -0.82 -1.94
N GLU A 2 11.28 -0.72 -2.91
CA GLU A 2 11.10 0.11 -4.12
C GLU A 2 9.88 -0.33 -4.97
N ASN A 3 9.40 -1.56 -4.81
CA ASN A 3 8.19 -2.02 -5.48
C ASN A 3 6.95 -1.19 -5.09
N THR A 4 6.80 -0.84 -3.82
CA THR A 4 5.70 0.02 -3.35
C THR A 4 5.85 1.45 -3.85
N ASN A 5 7.08 1.98 -3.86
CA ASN A 5 7.37 3.32 -4.38
C ASN A 5 7.01 3.44 -5.87
N ARG A 6 7.29 2.40 -6.68
CA ARG A 6 6.88 2.37 -8.09
C ARG A 6 5.36 2.43 -8.26
N LEU A 7 4.59 1.79 -7.37
CA LEU A 7 3.13 1.81 -7.44
C LEU A 7 2.56 3.16 -7.02
N LEU A 8 3.15 3.81 -6.02
CA LEU A 8 2.77 5.17 -5.62
C LEU A 8 2.94 6.16 -6.79
N ARG A 9 3.90 5.92 -7.69
CA ARG A 9 4.11 6.74 -8.90
C ARG A 9 2.93 6.76 -9.88
N PHE A 10 1.97 5.84 -9.73
CA PHE A 10 0.72 5.87 -10.50
C PHE A 10 -0.25 6.96 -10.02
N TRP A 11 -0.19 7.33 -8.73
CA TRP A 11 -1.08 8.33 -8.12
C TRP A 11 -0.37 9.65 -7.78
N PHE A 12 0.93 9.61 -7.52
CA PHE A 12 1.75 10.77 -7.17
C PHE A 12 2.98 10.79 -8.05
N GLU A 13 3.20 11.86 -8.80
CA GLU A 13 4.39 11.96 -9.64
C GLU A 13 5.67 11.82 -8.81
N LYS A 14 6.75 11.37 -9.46
CA LYS A 14 8.04 11.24 -8.76
C LYS A 14 8.48 12.62 -8.29
N GLY A 15 8.77 12.74 -6.98
CA GLY A 15 9.21 14.00 -6.39
C GLY A 15 8.07 14.94 -5.98
N THR A 16 6.81 14.50 -6.08
CA THR A 16 5.69 15.26 -5.54
C THR A 16 5.81 15.41 -4.03
N ASP A 17 5.61 16.64 -3.56
CA ASP A 17 5.47 16.96 -2.15
C ASP A 17 4.12 16.45 -1.63
N LEU A 18 4.15 15.39 -0.83
CA LEU A 18 2.96 14.74 -0.29
C LEU A 18 2.22 15.59 0.75
N SER A 19 2.86 16.62 1.33
CA SER A 19 2.22 17.50 2.33
C SER A 19 1.06 18.32 1.75
N ARG A 20 0.99 18.43 0.41
CA ARG A 20 -0.07 19.11 -0.32
C ARG A 20 -1.36 18.29 -0.44
N TYR A 21 -1.30 16.99 -0.16
CA TYR A 21 -2.48 16.12 -0.19
C TYR A 21 -3.11 16.02 1.19
N THR A 22 -4.43 15.92 1.22
CA THR A 22 -5.14 15.72 2.48
C THR A 22 -4.89 14.31 3.01
N LYS A 23 -5.12 14.11 4.31
CA LYS A 23 -5.09 12.76 4.91
C LYS A 23 -6.06 11.81 4.19
N ALA A 24 -7.19 12.31 3.70
CA ALA A 24 -8.19 11.50 2.98
C ALA A 24 -7.67 11.04 1.62
N ASP A 25 -6.97 11.90 0.88
CA ASP A 25 -6.37 11.56 -0.42
C ASP A 25 -5.32 10.45 -0.25
N LEU A 26 -4.41 10.61 0.70
CA LEU A 26 -3.37 9.64 1.01
C LEU A 26 -3.98 8.31 1.48
N LYS A 27 -5.02 8.37 2.31
CA LYS A 27 -5.74 7.18 2.79
C LYS A 27 -6.41 6.42 1.65
N SER A 28 -7.03 7.10 0.69
CA SER A 28 -7.64 6.46 -0.48
C SER A 28 -6.63 5.65 -1.28
N VAL A 29 -5.43 6.20 -1.51
CA VAL A 29 -4.34 5.47 -2.21
C VAL A 29 -3.82 4.30 -1.37
N GLN A 30 -3.64 4.52 -0.06
CA GLN A 30 -3.25 3.46 0.88
C GLN A 30 -4.25 2.29 0.85
N ASP A 31 -5.54 2.58 0.91
CA ASP A 31 -6.60 1.57 0.93
C ASP A 31 -6.58 0.76 -0.37
N LYS A 32 -6.42 1.40 -1.53
CA LYS A 32 -6.25 0.72 -2.83
C LYS A 32 -5.03 -0.19 -2.86
N LEU A 33 -3.90 0.26 -2.31
CA LEU A 33 -2.67 -0.53 -2.28
C LEU A 33 -2.78 -1.74 -1.36
N ASN A 34 -3.38 -1.55 -0.19
CA ASN A 34 -3.47 -2.56 0.87
C ASN A 34 -4.55 -3.60 0.63
N THR A 35 -5.59 -3.27 -0.14
CA THR A 35 -6.69 -4.19 -0.51
C THR A 35 -6.47 -4.87 -1.86
N ARG A 36 -5.40 -4.53 -2.60
CA ARG A 36 -5.11 -5.14 -3.90
C ARG A 36 -4.52 -6.55 -3.74
N PRO A 37 -5.15 -7.60 -4.30
CA PRO A 37 -4.58 -8.94 -4.37
C PRO A 37 -3.22 -8.95 -5.07
N ARG A 38 -2.25 -9.69 -4.51
CA ARG A 38 -0.90 -9.81 -5.08
C ARG A 38 -0.60 -11.25 -5.49
N PRO A 39 -0.30 -11.52 -6.77
CA PRO A 39 0.09 -12.87 -7.21
C PRO A 39 1.31 -13.42 -6.44
N THR A 40 2.22 -12.56 -6.01
CA THR A 40 3.40 -12.95 -5.21
C THR A 40 3.07 -13.32 -3.76
N LEU A 41 1.82 -13.10 -3.33
CA LEU A 41 1.29 -13.44 -2.01
C LEU A 41 0.16 -14.47 -2.15
N ASP A 42 0.19 -15.31 -3.17
CA ASP A 42 -0.89 -16.27 -3.47
C ASP A 42 -2.27 -15.61 -3.58
N TYR A 43 -2.30 -14.39 -4.13
CA TYR A 43 -3.47 -13.52 -4.23
C TYR A 43 -4.04 -12.97 -2.92
N ASP A 44 -3.37 -13.19 -1.79
CA ASP A 44 -3.66 -12.42 -0.59
C ASP A 44 -3.36 -10.93 -0.80
N THR A 45 -4.09 -10.11 -0.07
CA THR A 45 -3.83 -8.68 0.00
C THR A 45 -2.70 -8.40 1.01
N PRO A 46 -1.95 -7.29 0.83
CA PRO A 46 -0.95 -6.88 1.82
C PRO A 46 -1.50 -6.76 3.24
N ALA A 47 -2.75 -6.27 3.39
CA ALA A 47 -3.41 -6.17 4.68
C ALA A 47 -3.64 -7.55 5.33
N GLN A 48 -4.10 -8.55 4.57
CA GLN A 48 -4.31 -9.91 5.07
C GLN A 48 -3.00 -10.57 5.51
N ARG A 49 -1.94 -10.49 4.69
CA ARG A 49 -0.63 -11.07 5.05
C ARG A 49 -0.05 -10.44 6.29
N LEU A 50 -0.16 -9.11 6.42
CA LEU A 50 0.32 -8.41 7.60
C LEU A 50 -0.45 -8.86 8.85
N ALA A 51 -1.78 -8.94 8.77
CA ALA A 51 -2.60 -9.41 9.88
C ALA A 51 -2.23 -10.85 10.31
N ALA A 52 -2.01 -11.75 9.34
CA ALA A 52 -1.58 -13.11 9.62
C ALA A 52 -0.22 -13.16 10.34
N LEU A 53 0.76 -12.37 9.90
CA LEU A 53 2.09 -12.31 10.52
C LEU A 53 2.05 -11.76 11.95
N ILE A 54 1.25 -10.71 12.19
CA ILE A 54 1.08 -10.16 13.54
C ILE A 54 0.44 -11.19 14.47
N ASN A 55 -0.59 -11.90 13.99
CA ASN A 55 -1.28 -12.92 14.77
C ASN A 55 -0.44 -14.19 15.03
N GLN A 56 0.55 -14.47 14.19
CA GLN A 56 1.49 -15.59 14.41
C GLN A 56 2.62 -15.25 15.38
N ALA A 57 2.92 -13.96 15.55
CA ALA A 57 3.97 -13.47 16.43
C ALA A 57 3.48 -13.13 17.86
N ALA A 58 2.17 -13.25 18.10
CA ALA A 58 1.51 -13.04 19.39
C ALA A 58 1.26 -14.39 20.08
#